data_AF-A0A923STR4-F1
#
_entry.id   AF-A0A923STR4-F1
#
_cell.length_a   1.000
_cell.length_b   1.000
_cell.length_c   1.000
_cell.angle_alpha   90.00
_cell.angle_beta   90.00
_cell.angle_gamma   90.00
#
_symmetry.space_group_name_H-M   'P 1'
#
loop_
_entity.id
_entity.type
_entity.pdbx_description
1 polymer ?
#
loop_
_entity_poly.entity_id
_entity_poly.type
_entity_poly.pdbx_seq_one_letter_code
_entity_poly.pdbx_strand_id
1 'polypeptide(L)'
;MYFKLFKIFASNIFSFSNFWDGFKKGPKGIVKSILLLLLFIYVIAAFGVMYVGYMLVAYKTLQNAGNTELMPFITTLLSLCVIFFFGFTSVATNYYTGSGEEQFISMPISSCQFFGAKFAVSLVTDAFIGLVMFAISAGIYGYNEHLLAKPMFYVGTITVALAFSVAAVFIIYLLLSLILYFIPAFRKKSILTGIASFLIVSFSIGYGFLASIRGQMLSSENMFEEGKARALTDSFARLKPQSSAISFFSKAMNGDFFSILVMIATVAFIIFACVPLLGTLYIKTLNGFSDVKTKKITDSKVESLIKKDTRSNTIFHALFVRDVKTIFREPAFFANGPLMVFLMPIIIFFSFGVSFATSSGGKIAEILYSIQDAVVNISAEQFEKTEYYICAGGMAFVIFLGNCTNIAASSFSREGKALYDLKAMPIMNSIIAKVKFWHAMMYVIISNIIFASLIIAASLFFKFPFTPADIAKMILLIVIGSISVSVAIIFVDMFVDTANPKLSWENPIAAVKQNMNTAIAAFFTIFVIALAVALTIFVLPKSYAGIIIFSAVFVVISALLGTAYFKYAEKRITDI
;
A
#
# COMPACT_ATOMS: atom_id res chain seq x y z
N MET A 1 -26.58 -21.11 -16.48
CA MET A 1 -26.77 -19.85 -15.73
C MET A 1 -25.51 -19.44 -14.95
N TYR A 2 -24.98 -20.33 -14.11
CA TYR A 2 -23.73 -20.14 -13.34
C TYR A 2 -22.56 -19.54 -14.15
N PHE A 3 -22.20 -20.13 -15.30
CA PHE A 3 -21.10 -19.63 -16.14
C PHE A 3 -21.33 -18.22 -16.70
N LYS A 4 -22.60 -17.86 -16.98
CA LYS A 4 -22.96 -16.50 -17.43
C LYS A 4 -22.77 -15.49 -16.30
N LEU A 5 -23.17 -15.83 -15.08
CA LEU A 5 -22.95 -15.01 -13.88
C LEU A 5 -21.46 -14.82 -13.59
N PHE A 6 -20.67 -15.90 -13.65
CA PHE A 6 -19.22 -15.84 -13.52
C PHE A 6 -18.61 -14.86 -14.54
N LYS A 7 -19.00 -14.96 -15.81
CA LYS A 7 -18.50 -14.06 -16.87
C LYS A 7 -18.81 -12.59 -16.59
N ILE A 8 -20.02 -12.28 -16.12
CA ILE A 8 -20.43 -10.91 -15.77
C ILE A 8 -19.61 -10.36 -14.60
N PHE A 9 -19.46 -11.14 -13.53
CA PHE A 9 -18.66 -10.71 -12.37
C PHE A 9 -17.17 -10.61 -12.71
N ALA A 10 -16.64 -11.56 -13.48
CA ALA A 10 -15.26 -11.54 -13.96
C ALA A 10 -15.00 -10.32 -14.86
N SER A 11 -15.91 -9.93 -15.74
CA SER A 11 -15.71 -8.74 -16.58
C SER A 11 -15.64 -7.43 -15.78
N ASN A 12 -16.37 -7.34 -14.66
CA ASN A 12 -16.32 -6.17 -13.79
C ASN A 12 -15.03 -6.11 -12.97
N ILE A 13 -14.48 -7.26 -12.58
CA ILE A 13 -13.26 -7.34 -11.75
C ILE A 13 -11.99 -7.30 -12.61
N PHE A 14 -11.97 -7.98 -13.75
CA PHE A 14 -10.80 -8.16 -14.62
C PHE A 14 -10.87 -7.31 -15.90
N SER A 15 -11.36 -6.06 -15.86
CA SER A 15 -11.52 -5.26 -17.08
C SER A 15 -10.17 -4.85 -17.73
N PHE A 16 -9.50 -5.80 -18.39
CA PHE A 16 -8.34 -5.56 -19.25
C PHE A 16 -8.74 -4.95 -20.60
N SER A 17 -10.04 -4.83 -20.91
CA SER A 17 -10.53 -4.19 -22.13
C SER A 17 -9.99 -2.77 -22.27
N ASN A 18 -10.00 -2.00 -21.18
CA ASN A 18 -9.46 -0.63 -21.15
C ASN A 18 -7.96 -0.56 -21.48
N PHE A 19 -7.20 -1.62 -21.18
CA PHE A 19 -5.77 -1.72 -21.51
C PHE A 19 -5.55 -2.00 -23.00
N TRP A 20 -6.29 -2.97 -23.55
CA TRP A 20 -6.23 -3.33 -24.97
C TRP A 20 -6.79 -2.23 -25.89
N ASP A 21 -7.82 -1.51 -25.45
CA ASP A 21 -8.36 -0.36 -26.16
C ASP A 21 -7.38 0.83 -26.19
N GLY A 22 -6.41 0.87 -25.27
CA GLY A 22 -5.31 1.84 -25.30
C GLY A 22 -4.39 1.68 -26.51
N PHE A 23 -4.14 0.44 -26.96
CA PHE A 23 -3.34 0.17 -28.16
C PHE A 23 -4.02 0.62 -29.45
N LYS A 24 -5.35 0.76 -29.44
CA LYS A 24 -6.14 1.21 -30.60
C LYS A 24 -6.22 2.74 -30.72
N LYS A 25 -5.77 3.50 -29.72
CA LYS A 25 -5.88 4.98 -29.64
C LYS A 25 -4.67 5.73 -30.21
N GLY A 26 -4.01 5.17 -31.23
CA GLY A 26 -2.86 5.77 -31.92
C GLY A 26 -1.52 5.69 -31.14
N PRO A 27 -0.44 6.33 -31.64
CA PRO A 27 0.92 6.14 -31.13
C PRO A 27 1.10 6.54 -29.66
N LYS A 28 0.42 7.62 -29.21
CA LYS A 28 0.42 8.02 -27.78
C LYS A 28 -0.30 7.02 -26.88
N GLY A 29 -1.34 6.36 -27.38
CA GLY A 29 -2.05 5.28 -26.68
C GLY A 29 -1.20 4.02 -26.55
N ILE A 30 -0.49 3.65 -27.63
CA ILE A 30 0.44 2.52 -27.65
C ILE A 30 1.58 2.72 -26.66
N VAL A 31 2.26 3.88 -26.68
CA VAL A 31 3.36 4.17 -25.74
C VAL A 31 2.86 4.10 -24.29
N LYS A 32 1.69 4.66 -24.00
CA LYS A 32 1.07 4.60 -22.67
C LYS A 32 0.75 3.16 -22.22
N SER A 33 0.21 2.32 -23.11
CA SER A 33 -0.06 0.91 -22.79
C SER A 33 1.22 0.11 -22.62
N ILE A 34 2.25 0.34 -23.44
CA ILE A 34 3.57 -0.31 -23.30
C ILE A 34 4.22 0.09 -21.96
N LEU A 35 4.18 1.36 -21.60
CA LEU A 35 4.73 1.84 -20.32
C LEU A 35 4.01 1.20 -19.13
N LEU A 36 2.67 1.08 -19.18
CA LEU A 36 1.91 0.41 -18.13
C LEU A 36 2.21 -1.08 -18.05
N LEU A 37 2.44 -1.74 -19.19
CA LEU A 37 2.86 -3.15 -19.24
C LEU A 37 4.25 -3.33 -18.62
N LEU A 38 5.23 -2.53 -19.03
CA LEU A 38 6.58 -2.54 -18.46
C LEU A 38 6.54 -2.28 -16.95
N LEU A 39 5.69 -1.35 -16.50
CA LEU A 39 5.49 -1.09 -15.09
C LEU A 39 4.93 -2.30 -14.36
N PHE A 40 3.88 -2.92 -14.90
CA PHE A 40 3.28 -4.10 -14.31
C PHE A 40 4.31 -5.24 -14.19
N ILE A 41 5.13 -5.44 -15.22
CA ILE A 41 6.25 -6.38 -15.21
C ILE A 41 7.27 -5.99 -14.14
N TYR A 42 7.67 -4.73 -14.03
CA TYR A 42 8.63 -4.26 -13.02
C TYR A 42 8.13 -4.52 -11.59
N VAL A 43 6.86 -4.22 -11.30
CA VAL A 43 6.28 -4.46 -9.96
C VAL A 43 6.27 -5.95 -9.65
N ILE A 44 5.80 -6.79 -10.58
CA ILE A 44 5.81 -8.25 -10.41
C ILE A 44 7.23 -8.77 -10.24
N ALA A 45 8.19 -8.27 -11.02
CA ALA A 45 9.58 -8.66 -10.93
C ALA A 45 10.20 -8.26 -9.58
N ALA A 46 9.96 -7.04 -9.10
CA ALA A 46 10.47 -6.57 -7.81
C ALA A 46 9.92 -7.41 -6.65
N PHE A 47 8.59 -7.64 -6.60
CA PHE A 47 7.98 -8.51 -5.60
C PHE A 47 8.46 -9.96 -5.74
N GLY A 48 8.61 -10.46 -6.97
CA GLY A 48 9.13 -11.79 -7.26
C GLY A 48 10.55 -11.98 -6.75
N VAL A 49 11.47 -11.05 -7.05
CA VAL A 49 12.86 -11.09 -6.59
C VAL A 49 12.92 -11.02 -5.06
N MET A 50 12.13 -10.16 -4.43
CA MET A 50 12.06 -10.09 -2.96
C MET A 50 11.59 -11.42 -2.35
N TYR A 51 10.56 -12.04 -2.95
CA TYR A 51 10.03 -13.31 -2.48
C TYR A 51 11.00 -14.49 -2.71
N VAL A 52 11.68 -14.53 -3.86
CA VAL A 52 12.76 -15.49 -4.15
C VAL A 52 13.87 -15.35 -3.10
N GLY A 53 14.34 -14.13 -2.85
CA GLY A 53 15.36 -13.85 -1.84
C GLY A 53 14.94 -14.32 -0.45
N TYR A 54 13.68 -14.07 -0.05
CA TYR A 54 13.12 -14.58 1.20
C TYR A 54 13.19 -16.11 1.28
N MET A 55 12.71 -16.80 0.24
CA MET A 55 12.62 -18.25 0.24
C MET A 55 14.00 -18.94 0.19
N LEU A 56 14.98 -18.33 -0.48
CA LEU A 56 16.37 -18.81 -0.46
C LEU A 56 16.99 -18.75 0.93
N VAL A 57 16.78 -17.64 1.66
CA VAL A 57 17.27 -17.49 3.03
C VAL A 57 16.57 -18.48 3.95
N ALA A 58 15.25 -18.64 3.82
CA ALA A 58 14.48 -19.62 4.57
C ALA A 58 14.97 -21.06 4.34
N TYR A 59 15.24 -21.44 3.08
CA TYR A 59 15.78 -22.75 2.74
C TYR A 59 17.16 -22.99 3.38
N LYS A 60 18.11 -22.06 3.21
CA LYS A 60 19.46 -22.19 3.80
C LYS A 60 19.42 -22.32 5.33
N THR A 61 18.50 -21.60 5.96
CA THR A 61 18.32 -21.67 7.43
C THR A 61 17.82 -23.05 7.85
N LEU A 62 16.85 -23.61 7.12
CA LEU A 62 16.34 -24.96 7.38
C LEU A 62 17.38 -26.06 7.06
N GLN A 63 18.19 -25.86 6.04
CA GLN A 63 19.29 -26.76 5.67
C GLN A 63 20.31 -26.85 6.80
N ASN A 64 20.76 -25.70 7.33
CA ASN A 64 21.68 -25.65 8.46
C ASN A 64 21.11 -26.32 9.72
N ALA A 65 19.78 -26.28 9.89
CA ALA A 65 19.08 -26.93 11.00
C ALA A 65 18.71 -28.41 10.74
N GLY A 66 19.08 -28.99 9.59
CA GLY A 66 18.77 -30.37 9.22
C GLY A 66 17.27 -30.67 9.00
N ASN A 67 16.43 -29.64 8.80
CA ASN A 67 14.97 -29.74 8.76
C ASN A 67 14.38 -29.22 7.43
N THR A 68 14.95 -29.60 6.28
CA THR A 68 14.53 -29.11 4.96
C THR A 68 13.09 -29.50 4.60
N GLU A 69 12.57 -30.59 5.17
CA GLU A 69 11.16 -31.04 5.02
C GLU A 69 10.11 -30.03 5.54
N LEU A 70 10.52 -29.02 6.31
CA LEU A 70 9.64 -27.94 6.78
C LEU A 70 9.42 -26.83 5.73
N MET A 71 10.14 -26.85 4.61
CA MET A 71 10.04 -25.81 3.59
C MET A 71 8.61 -25.69 3.00
N PRO A 72 7.92 -26.79 2.63
CA PRO A 72 6.49 -26.77 2.29
C PRO A 72 5.60 -26.09 3.33
N PHE A 73 5.88 -26.29 4.62
CA PHE A 73 5.10 -25.72 5.71
C PHE A 73 5.31 -24.20 5.83
N ILE A 74 6.55 -23.73 5.77
CA ILE A 74 6.86 -22.29 5.75
C ILE A 74 6.19 -21.62 4.55
N THR A 75 6.22 -22.29 3.38
CA THR A 75 5.56 -21.81 2.15
C THR A 75 4.06 -21.65 2.36
N THR A 76 3.43 -22.63 2.99
CA THR A 76 2.00 -22.66 3.25
C THR A 76 1.59 -21.56 4.24
N LEU A 77 2.34 -21.40 5.34
CA LEU A 77 2.11 -20.33 6.32
C LEU A 77 2.22 -18.93 5.72
N LEU A 78 3.28 -18.69 4.94
CA LEU A 78 3.51 -17.40 4.32
C LEU A 78 2.43 -17.08 3.27
N SER A 79 2.05 -18.07 2.47
CA SER A 79 0.97 -17.96 1.50
C SER A 79 -0.38 -17.73 2.18
N LEU A 80 -0.63 -18.35 3.35
CA LEU A 80 -1.83 -18.10 4.15
C LEU A 80 -1.94 -16.65 4.57
N CYS A 81 -0.86 -16.09 5.13
CA CYS A 81 -0.87 -14.69 5.54
C CYS A 81 -1.21 -13.80 4.33
N VAL A 82 -0.51 -13.98 3.20
CA VAL A 82 -0.74 -13.17 2.00
C VAL A 82 -2.17 -13.32 1.48
N ILE A 83 -2.63 -14.55 1.24
CA ILE A 83 -3.97 -14.81 0.71
C ILE A 83 -5.05 -14.34 1.69
N PHE A 84 -4.85 -14.49 3.00
CA PHE A 84 -5.83 -14.04 4.00
C PHE A 84 -5.98 -12.52 3.99
N PHE A 85 -4.88 -11.76 3.99
CA PHE A 85 -4.95 -10.29 4.01
C PHE A 85 -5.45 -9.70 2.69
N PHE A 86 -4.91 -10.16 1.55
CA PHE A 86 -5.33 -9.67 0.24
C PHE A 86 -6.72 -10.20 -0.14
N GLY A 87 -6.99 -11.48 0.10
CA GLY A 87 -8.28 -12.11 -0.12
C GLY A 87 -9.38 -11.51 0.75
N PHE A 88 -9.12 -11.21 2.02
CA PHE A 88 -10.09 -10.50 2.88
C PHE A 88 -10.46 -9.14 2.29
N THR A 89 -9.46 -8.36 1.86
CA THR A 89 -9.71 -7.06 1.25
C THR A 89 -10.51 -7.18 -0.05
N SER A 90 -10.15 -8.14 -0.90
CA SER A 90 -10.82 -8.43 -2.16
C SER A 90 -12.29 -8.80 -1.93
N VAL A 91 -12.54 -9.76 -1.04
CA VAL A 91 -13.88 -10.19 -0.66
C VAL A 91 -14.68 -9.04 -0.04
N ALA A 92 -14.11 -8.28 0.90
CA ALA A 92 -14.77 -7.11 1.48
C ALA A 92 -15.15 -6.07 0.41
N THR A 93 -14.29 -5.85 -0.58
CA THR A 93 -14.55 -4.96 -1.72
C THR A 93 -15.71 -5.43 -2.58
N ASN A 94 -15.83 -6.75 -2.77
CA ASN A 94 -16.95 -7.37 -3.47
C ASN A 94 -18.29 -7.24 -2.73
N TYR A 95 -18.31 -6.94 -1.41
CA TYR A 95 -19.56 -6.68 -0.68
C TYR A 95 -20.07 -5.25 -0.85
N TYR A 96 -19.20 -4.23 -0.81
CA TYR A 96 -19.66 -2.83 -0.81
C TYR A 96 -19.69 -2.17 -2.19
N THR A 97 -19.06 -2.75 -3.21
CA THR A 97 -19.07 -2.23 -4.59
C THR A 97 -20.34 -2.68 -5.35
N GLY A 98 -21.08 -3.63 -4.79
CA GLY A 98 -22.23 -4.29 -5.37
C GLY A 98 -23.55 -3.51 -5.39
N SER A 99 -23.57 -2.25 -5.86
CA SER A 99 -24.82 -1.48 -5.96
C SER A 99 -25.87 -2.10 -6.89
N GLY A 100 -25.50 -3.06 -7.73
CA GLY A 100 -26.42 -3.83 -8.59
C GLY A 100 -26.82 -5.21 -8.05
N GLU A 101 -26.35 -5.62 -6.87
CA GLU A 101 -26.57 -6.98 -6.36
C GLU A 101 -28.01 -7.23 -5.92
N GLU A 102 -28.69 -6.21 -5.44
CA GLU A 102 -30.13 -6.28 -5.13
C GLU A 102 -30.96 -6.59 -6.38
N GLN A 103 -30.54 -6.13 -7.56
CA GLN A 103 -31.19 -6.45 -8.83
C GLN A 103 -30.92 -7.89 -9.27
N PHE A 104 -29.78 -8.48 -8.91
CA PHE A 104 -29.49 -9.89 -9.19
C PHE A 104 -30.18 -10.83 -8.20
N ILE A 105 -30.41 -10.39 -6.96
CA ILE A 105 -31.14 -11.16 -5.94
C ILE A 105 -32.64 -11.20 -6.24
N SER A 106 -33.19 -10.20 -6.93
CA SER A 106 -34.60 -10.19 -7.35
C SER A 106 -34.90 -11.06 -8.57
N MET A 107 -33.87 -11.51 -9.29
CA MET A 107 -33.99 -12.48 -10.37
C MET A 107 -34.20 -13.91 -9.83
N PRO A 108 -34.79 -14.84 -10.60
CA PRO A 108 -35.01 -16.23 -10.19
C PRO A 108 -33.69 -17.04 -10.23
N ILE A 109 -32.71 -16.63 -9.42
CA ILE A 109 -31.39 -17.26 -9.28
C ILE A 109 -31.31 -17.91 -7.91
N SER A 110 -30.85 -19.16 -7.82
CA SER A 110 -30.68 -19.80 -6.51
C SER A 110 -29.49 -19.20 -5.75
N SER A 111 -29.58 -19.16 -4.42
CA SER A 111 -28.54 -18.60 -3.54
C SER A 111 -27.18 -19.26 -3.77
N CYS A 112 -27.18 -20.58 -4.01
CA CYS A 112 -25.98 -21.35 -4.30
C CYS A 112 -25.33 -20.95 -5.63
N GLN A 113 -26.14 -20.70 -6.68
CA GLN A 113 -25.63 -20.30 -7.98
C GLN A 113 -25.05 -18.88 -7.96
N PHE A 114 -25.71 -17.96 -7.26
CA PHE A 114 -25.25 -16.58 -7.11
C PHE A 114 -23.94 -16.51 -6.32
N PHE A 115 -23.93 -17.06 -5.10
CA PHE A 115 -22.74 -17.07 -4.26
C PHE A 115 -21.60 -17.87 -4.88
N GLY A 116 -21.88 -19.05 -5.43
CA GLY A 116 -20.86 -19.87 -6.06
C GLY A 116 -20.18 -19.18 -7.24
N ALA A 117 -20.89 -18.36 -8.03
CA ALA A 117 -20.29 -17.60 -9.12
C ALA A 117 -19.33 -16.53 -8.59
N LYS A 118 -19.70 -15.82 -7.51
CA LYS A 118 -18.82 -14.86 -6.83
C LYS A 118 -17.61 -15.52 -6.19
N PHE A 119 -17.82 -16.64 -5.50
CA PHE A 119 -16.76 -17.44 -4.91
C PHE A 119 -15.75 -17.86 -5.98
N ALA A 120 -16.20 -18.31 -7.15
CA ALA A 120 -15.31 -18.69 -8.24
C ALA A 120 -14.48 -17.52 -8.77
N VAL A 121 -15.03 -16.30 -8.86
CA VAL A 121 -14.24 -15.13 -9.31
C VAL A 121 -13.14 -14.80 -8.31
N SER A 122 -13.46 -14.74 -7.02
CA SER A 122 -12.46 -14.52 -5.96
C SER A 122 -11.45 -15.68 -5.86
N LEU A 123 -11.90 -16.91 -6.12
CA LEU A 123 -11.01 -18.08 -6.16
C LEU A 123 -10.00 -17.97 -7.30
N VAL A 124 -10.39 -17.51 -8.48
CA VAL A 124 -9.46 -17.37 -9.61
C VAL A 124 -8.36 -16.36 -9.31
N THR A 125 -8.68 -15.22 -8.67
CA THR A 125 -7.66 -14.23 -8.27
C THR A 125 -6.68 -14.83 -7.27
N ASP A 126 -7.21 -15.48 -6.24
CA ASP A 126 -6.40 -15.94 -5.10
C ASP A 126 -5.66 -17.24 -5.41
N ALA A 127 -6.20 -18.08 -6.31
CA ALA A 127 -5.52 -19.24 -6.87
C ALA A 127 -4.35 -18.85 -7.74
N PHE A 128 -4.47 -17.77 -8.54
CA PHE A 128 -3.35 -17.26 -9.33
C PHE A 128 -2.20 -16.80 -8.43
N ILE A 129 -2.50 -16.00 -7.40
CA ILE A 129 -1.49 -15.54 -6.43
C ILE A 129 -0.87 -16.75 -5.70
N GLY A 130 -1.69 -17.69 -5.23
CA GLY A 130 -1.23 -18.90 -4.55
C GLY A 130 -0.33 -19.75 -5.43
N LEU A 131 -0.72 -20.02 -6.69
CA LEU A 131 0.08 -20.80 -7.64
C LEU A 131 1.44 -20.17 -7.90
N VAL A 132 1.51 -18.85 -8.08
CA VAL A 132 2.79 -18.15 -8.29
C VAL A 132 3.70 -18.29 -7.07
N MET A 133 3.17 -18.09 -5.86
CA MET A 133 3.95 -18.22 -4.62
C MET A 133 4.46 -19.65 -4.41
N PHE A 134 3.59 -20.65 -4.57
CA PHE A 134 3.97 -22.05 -4.46
C PHE A 134 4.95 -22.48 -5.56
N ALA A 135 4.79 -21.99 -6.80
CA ALA A 135 5.72 -22.29 -7.89
C ALA A 135 7.14 -21.79 -7.60
N ILE A 136 7.29 -20.57 -7.10
CA ILE A 136 8.60 -20.02 -6.74
C ILE A 136 9.24 -20.84 -5.62
N SER A 137 8.48 -21.16 -4.57
CA SER A 137 9.00 -21.94 -3.44
C SER A 137 9.36 -23.37 -3.85
N ALA A 138 8.49 -24.03 -4.61
CA ALA A 138 8.71 -25.38 -5.12
C ALA A 138 9.89 -25.44 -6.09
N GLY A 139 10.15 -24.38 -6.86
CA GLY A 139 11.35 -24.29 -7.69
C GLY A 139 12.64 -24.30 -6.86
N ILE A 140 12.69 -23.52 -5.78
CA ILE A 140 13.84 -23.47 -4.87
C ILE A 140 14.02 -24.81 -4.13
N TYR A 141 12.95 -25.31 -3.53
CA TYR A 141 12.97 -26.58 -2.78
C TYR A 141 13.29 -27.77 -3.70
N GLY A 142 12.63 -27.86 -4.85
CA GLY A 142 12.82 -28.94 -5.80
C GLY A 142 14.21 -28.97 -6.42
N TYR A 143 14.81 -27.80 -6.69
CA TYR A 143 16.18 -27.70 -7.21
C TYR A 143 17.19 -28.22 -6.20
N ASN A 144 17.09 -27.78 -4.94
CA ASN A 144 18.07 -28.13 -3.91
C ASN A 144 17.92 -29.58 -3.38
N GLU A 145 16.71 -30.14 -3.40
CA GLU A 145 16.44 -31.53 -2.97
C GLU A 145 16.39 -32.54 -4.13
N HIS A 146 16.76 -32.12 -5.35
CA HIS A 146 16.72 -32.95 -6.57
C HIS A 146 15.35 -33.58 -6.89
N LEU A 147 14.25 -32.92 -6.49
CA LEU A 147 12.87 -33.39 -6.74
C LEU A 147 12.31 -32.97 -8.10
N LEU A 148 12.99 -32.08 -8.84
CA LEU A 148 12.54 -31.57 -10.14
C LEU A 148 12.35 -32.66 -11.21
N ALA A 149 13.02 -33.80 -11.07
CA ALA A 149 12.91 -34.93 -12.00
C ALA A 149 11.64 -35.77 -11.77
N LYS A 150 10.93 -35.60 -10.66
CA LYS A 150 9.73 -36.39 -10.30
C LYS A 150 8.46 -35.68 -10.80
N PRO A 151 7.70 -36.22 -11.77
CA PRO A 151 6.47 -35.59 -12.26
C PRO A 151 5.42 -35.39 -11.15
N MET A 152 5.34 -36.31 -10.20
CA MET A 152 4.40 -36.25 -9.07
C MET A 152 4.65 -35.04 -8.14
N PHE A 153 5.86 -34.49 -8.10
CA PHE A 153 6.18 -33.28 -7.34
C PHE A 153 5.40 -32.06 -7.86
N TYR A 154 5.30 -31.90 -9.18
CA TYR A 154 4.55 -30.80 -9.79
C TYR A 154 3.04 -30.96 -9.56
N VAL A 155 2.51 -32.17 -9.72
CA VAL A 155 1.09 -32.48 -9.45
C VAL A 155 0.75 -32.21 -7.99
N GLY A 156 1.63 -32.62 -7.08
CA GLY A 156 1.55 -32.35 -5.66
C GLY A 156 1.52 -30.87 -5.34
N THR A 157 2.47 -30.11 -5.88
CA THR A 157 2.57 -28.65 -5.68
C THR A 157 1.33 -27.91 -6.17
N ILE A 158 0.83 -28.24 -7.37
CA ILE A 158 -0.37 -27.60 -7.94
C ILE A 158 -1.60 -27.93 -7.09
N THR A 159 -1.76 -29.20 -6.71
CA THR A 159 -2.86 -29.64 -5.85
C THR A 159 -2.82 -28.92 -4.50
N VAL A 160 -1.63 -28.72 -3.93
CA VAL A 160 -1.44 -27.99 -2.67
C VAL A 160 -1.78 -26.53 -2.78
N ALA A 161 -1.28 -25.85 -3.82
CA ALA A 161 -1.63 -24.46 -4.07
C ALA A 161 -3.14 -24.27 -4.21
N LEU A 162 -3.81 -25.11 -5.01
CA LEU A 162 -5.26 -25.02 -5.22
C LEU A 162 -6.06 -25.36 -3.97
N ALA A 163 -5.71 -26.43 -3.28
CA ALA A 163 -6.40 -26.83 -2.05
C ALA A 163 -6.35 -25.73 -1.00
N PHE A 164 -5.20 -25.09 -0.90
CA PHE A 164 -5.00 -24.03 0.04
C PHE A 164 -5.74 -22.74 -0.33
N SER A 165 -5.70 -22.33 -1.60
CA SER A 165 -6.46 -21.17 -2.08
C SER A 165 -7.97 -21.36 -1.89
N VAL A 166 -8.51 -22.55 -2.17
CA VAL A 166 -9.94 -22.86 -1.94
C VAL A 166 -10.29 -22.75 -0.46
N ALA A 167 -9.49 -23.35 0.43
CA ALA A 167 -9.73 -23.30 1.86
C ALA A 167 -9.64 -21.86 2.41
N ALA A 168 -8.64 -21.09 2.00
CA ALA A 168 -8.45 -19.71 2.45
C ALA A 168 -9.63 -18.81 2.03
N VAL A 169 -10.02 -18.84 0.76
CA VAL A 169 -11.16 -18.04 0.25
C VAL A 169 -12.45 -18.43 0.96
N PHE A 170 -12.67 -19.74 1.19
CA PHE A 170 -13.81 -20.23 1.93
C PHE A 170 -13.87 -19.69 3.36
N ILE A 171 -12.76 -19.77 4.10
CA ILE A 171 -12.66 -19.27 5.48
C ILE A 171 -12.92 -17.76 5.52
N ILE A 172 -12.37 -17.00 4.57
CA ILE A 172 -12.58 -15.54 4.48
C ILE A 172 -14.07 -15.22 4.28
N TYR A 173 -14.74 -15.88 3.33
CA TYR A 173 -16.17 -15.68 3.11
C TYR A 173 -17.01 -16.13 4.31
N LEU A 174 -16.66 -17.24 4.95
CA LEU A 174 -17.32 -17.72 6.16
C LEU A 174 -17.22 -16.68 7.28
N LEU A 175 -15.99 -16.22 7.59
CA LEU A 175 -15.74 -15.23 8.63
C LEU A 175 -16.48 -13.92 8.33
N LEU A 176 -16.37 -13.39 7.12
CA LEU A 176 -17.04 -12.13 6.79
C LEU A 176 -18.56 -12.26 6.83
N SER A 177 -19.12 -13.36 6.31
CA SER A 177 -20.55 -13.61 6.37
C SER A 177 -21.04 -13.73 7.82
N LEU A 178 -20.29 -14.41 8.70
CA LEU A 178 -20.64 -14.52 10.12
C LEU A 178 -20.58 -13.15 10.82
N ILE A 179 -19.52 -12.37 10.60
CA ILE A 179 -19.37 -11.02 11.17
C ILE A 179 -20.53 -10.14 10.73
N LEU A 180 -20.86 -10.12 9.44
CA LEU A 180 -21.95 -9.31 8.90
C LEU A 180 -23.33 -9.82 9.31
N TYR A 181 -23.47 -11.12 9.60
CA TYR A 181 -24.71 -11.71 10.09
C TYR A 181 -24.99 -11.26 11.52
N PHE A 182 -24.02 -11.44 12.44
CA PHE A 182 -24.19 -11.12 13.85
C PHE A 182 -24.03 -9.64 14.19
N ILE A 183 -23.27 -8.88 13.41
CA ILE A 183 -22.99 -7.47 13.67
C ILE A 183 -23.42 -6.62 12.45
N PRO A 184 -24.72 -6.29 12.34
CA PRO A 184 -25.24 -5.48 11.25
C PRO A 184 -24.60 -4.10 11.13
N ALA A 185 -23.99 -3.58 12.20
CA ALA A 185 -23.25 -2.31 12.18
C ALA A 185 -22.12 -2.30 11.13
N PHE A 186 -21.51 -3.46 10.84
CA PHE A 186 -20.46 -3.59 9.82
C PHE A 186 -20.98 -3.57 8.37
N ARG A 187 -22.30 -3.60 8.15
CA ARG A 187 -22.91 -3.45 6.81
C ARG A 187 -22.87 -2.01 6.27
N LYS A 188 -22.21 -1.08 6.98
CA LYS A 188 -21.93 0.25 6.47
C LYS A 188 -20.68 0.22 5.60
N LYS A 189 -20.80 0.67 4.34
CA LYS A 189 -19.69 0.77 3.37
C LYS A 189 -18.45 1.43 3.95
N SER A 190 -18.58 2.56 4.66
CA SER A 190 -17.45 3.28 5.25
C SER A 190 -16.72 2.47 6.32
N ILE A 191 -17.44 1.71 7.15
CA ILE A 191 -16.84 0.91 8.21
C ILE A 191 -16.12 -0.31 7.61
N LEU A 192 -16.76 -1.02 6.68
CA LEU A 192 -16.15 -2.20 6.05
C LEU A 192 -14.90 -1.82 5.24
N THR A 193 -14.95 -0.69 4.51
CA THR A 193 -13.79 -0.14 3.80
C THR A 193 -12.69 0.27 4.78
N GLY A 194 -13.05 0.86 5.92
CA GLY A 194 -12.13 1.21 6.99
C GLY A 194 -11.42 -0.01 7.58
N ILE A 195 -12.14 -1.10 7.84
CA ILE A 195 -11.56 -2.37 8.34
C ILE A 195 -10.62 -3.00 7.33
N ALA A 196 -11.04 -3.10 6.07
CA ALA A 196 -10.19 -3.65 5.01
C ALA A 196 -8.89 -2.83 4.88
N SER A 197 -8.99 -1.50 4.91
CA SER A 197 -7.83 -0.61 4.88
C SER A 197 -6.93 -0.77 6.12
N PHE A 198 -7.53 -0.88 7.31
CA PHE A 198 -6.81 -1.10 8.56
C PHE A 198 -6.06 -2.44 8.57
N LEU A 199 -6.66 -3.51 8.02
CA LEU A 199 -6.01 -4.81 7.92
C LEU A 199 -4.80 -4.79 6.99
N ILE A 200 -4.88 -4.14 5.84
CA ILE A 200 -3.73 -3.96 4.94
C ILE A 200 -2.61 -3.19 5.63
N VAL A 201 -2.96 -2.10 6.31
CA VAL A 201 -2.01 -1.27 7.05
C VAL A 201 -1.34 -2.08 8.16
N SER A 202 -2.13 -2.80 8.95
CA SER A 202 -1.64 -3.65 10.04
C SER A 202 -0.72 -4.75 9.51
N PHE A 203 -1.07 -5.38 8.39
CA PHE A 203 -0.20 -6.37 7.73
C PHE A 203 1.09 -5.75 7.24
N SER A 204 1.04 -4.55 6.66
CA SER A 204 2.22 -3.85 6.15
C SER A 204 3.17 -3.47 7.29
N ILE A 205 2.62 -2.96 8.41
CA ILE A 205 3.40 -2.69 9.64
C ILE A 205 3.97 -4.00 10.18
N GLY A 206 3.16 -5.06 10.32
CA GLY A 206 3.59 -6.35 10.85
C GLY A 206 4.69 -7.00 10.00
N TYR A 207 4.56 -6.93 8.67
CA TYR A 207 5.60 -7.40 7.75
C TYR A 207 6.88 -6.57 7.88
N GLY A 208 6.78 -5.24 7.91
CA GLY A 208 7.91 -4.34 8.11
C GLY A 208 8.63 -4.57 9.45
N PHE A 209 7.87 -4.82 10.51
CA PHE A 209 8.37 -5.20 11.83
C PHE A 209 9.14 -6.53 11.78
N LEU A 210 8.56 -7.57 11.18
CA LEU A 210 9.22 -8.87 11.02
C LEU A 210 10.45 -8.78 10.10
N ALA A 211 10.44 -7.93 9.09
CA ALA A 211 11.59 -7.69 8.21
C ALA A 211 12.72 -6.97 8.97
N SER A 212 12.38 -6.02 9.84
CA SER A 212 13.36 -5.26 10.65
C SER A 212 14.05 -6.14 11.68
N ILE A 213 13.30 -7.01 12.38
CA ILE A 213 13.87 -8.03 13.28
C ILE A 213 14.83 -8.93 12.50
N ARG A 214 14.46 -9.33 11.28
CA ARG A 214 15.31 -10.21 10.46
C ARG A 214 16.57 -9.51 9.94
N GLY A 215 16.48 -8.25 9.52
CA GLY A 215 17.66 -7.47 9.13
C GLY A 215 18.70 -7.41 10.26
N GLN A 216 18.25 -7.31 11.51
CA GLN A 216 19.12 -7.39 12.67
C GLN A 216 19.73 -8.78 12.88
N MET A 217 18.94 -9.84 12.73
CA MET A 217 19.41 -11.23 12.85
C MET A 217 20.44 -11.60 11.76
N LEU A 218 20.33 -11.04 10.55
CA LEU A 218 21.28 -11.26 9.45
C LEU A 218 22.57 -10.44 9.60
N SER A 219 22.51 -9.28 10.25
CA SER A 219 23.67 -8.40 10.45
C SER A 219 24.59 -8.90 11.57
N SER A 220 24.13 -9.82 12.42
CA SER A 220 24.91 -10.52 13.42
C SER A 220 25.38 -11.87 12.90
N GLU A 221 26.51 -11.87 12.18
CA GLU A 221 27.27 -13.09 11.81
C GLU A 221 27.40 -14.08 13.00
N ASN A 222 27.47 -13.57 14.24
CA ASN A 222 27.63 -14.37 15.46
C ASN A 222 26.32 -14.76 16.18
N MET A 223 25.13 -14.35 15.70
CA MET A 223 23.84 -14.81 16.28
C MET A 223 23.15 -15.89 15.45
N PHE A 224 23.67 -16.16 14.25
CA PHE A 224 23.38 -17.38 13.53
C PHE A 224 24.05 -18.60 14.20
N GLU A 225 24.96 -18.37 15.15
CA GLU A 225 25.49 -19.40 16.05
C GLU A 225 24.41 -19.89 17.01
N GLU A 226 23.72 -20.93 16.54
CA GLU A 226 23.22 -22.10 17.28
C GLU A 226 22.14 -21.92 18.36
N GLY A 227 21.88 -20.73 18.91
CA GLY A 227 20.98 -20.56 20.06
C GLY A 227 19.53 -20.16 19.71
N LYS A 228 19.34 -19.03 19.02
CA LYS A 228 18.00 -18.43 18.79
C LYS A 228 17.32 -18.93 17.51
N ALA A 229 18.11 -19.19 16.46
CA ALA A 229 17.60 -19.87 15.26
C ALA A 229 17.11 -21.27 15.62
N ARG A 230 17.84 -21.97 16.50
CA ARG A 230 17.49 -23.29 17.04
C ARG A 230 16.22 -23.25 17.88
N ALA A 231 16.02 -22.23 18.71
CA ALA A 231 14.77 -22.04 19.45
C ALA A 231 13.54 -21.77 18.55
N LEU A 232 13.71 -21.03 17.46
CA LEU A 232 12.65 -20.82 16.47
C LEU A 232 12.38 -22.11 15.68
N THR A 233 13.43 -22.79 15.20
CA THR A 233 13.28 -24.08 14.52
C THR A 233 12.75 -25.16 15.45
N ASP A 234 13.06 -25.15 16.74
CA ASP A 234 12.51 -26.06 17.75
C ASP A 234 11.04 -25.72 18.02
N SER A 235 10.66 -24.45 18.03
CA SER A 235 9.26 -24.03 18.12
C SER A 235 8.47 -24.48 16.89
N PHE A 236 9.05 -24.35 15.69
CA PHE A 236 8.46 -24.86 14.45
C PHE A 236 8.49 -26.40 14.36
N ALA A 237 9.52 -27.05 14.91
CA ALA A 237 9.66 -28.50 14.98
C ALA A 237 8.78 -29.13 16.07
N ARG A 238 8.34 -28.35 17.08
CA ARG A 238 7.25 -28.71 18.01
C ARG A 238 5.87 -28.59 17.38
N LEU A 239 5.72 -27.73 16.36
CA LEU A 239 4.49 -27.64 15.56
C LEU A 239 4.39 -28.75 14.50
N LYS A 240 5.53 -29.27 14.01
CA LYS A 240 5.63 -30.37 13.03
C LYS A 240 4.86 -31.66 13.42
N PRO A 241 4.84 -32.14 14.68
CA PRO A 241 4.21 -33.40 15.06
C PRO A 241 2.74 -33.26 15.48
N GLN A 242 2.23 -32.04 15.73
CA GLN A 242 0.92 -31.85 16.36
C GLN A 242 -0.26 -31.60 15.41
N SER A 243 -0.04 -31.32 14.12
CA SER A 243 -1.16 -31.26 13.16
C SER A 243 -0.95 -32.20 11.99
N SER A 244 -1.83 -33.20 11.91
CA SER A 244 -1.88 -34.19 10.83
C SER A 244 -1.95 -33.54 9.44
N ALA A 245 -2.64 -32.40 9.31
CA ALA A 245 -2.78 -31.65 8.06
C ALA A 245 -1.46 -31.17 7.45
N ILE A 246 -0.51 -30.67 8.27
CA ILE A 246 0.80 -30.19 7.78
C ILE A 246 1.60 -31.35 7.16
N SER A 247 1.51 -32.53 7.77
CA SER A 247 2.19 -33.72 7.26
C SER A 247 1.64 -34.16 5.88
N PHE A 248 0.33 -34.03 5.65
CA PHE A 248 -0.28 -34.31 4.35
C PHE A 248 0.15 -33.31 3.27
N PHE A 249 0.29 -32.03 3.60
CA PHE A 249 0.78 -31.03 2.64
C PHE A 249 2.23 -31.29 2.22
N SER A 250 3.11 -31.56 3.18
CA SER A 250 4.52 -31.87 2.90
C SER A 250 4.65 -33.16 2.08
N LYS A 251 3.92 -34.22 2.45
CA LYS A 251 3.89 -35.48 1.70
C LYS A 251 3.33 -35.30 0.28
N ALA A 252 2.24 -34.55 0.12
CA ALA A 252 1.68 -34.26 -1.20
C ALA A 252 2.68 -33.49 -2.07
N MET A 253 3.35 -32.46 -1.53
CA MET A 253 4.41 -31.75 -2.27
C MET A 253 5.56 -32.67 -2.65
N ASN A 254 5.93 -33.64 -1.81
CA ASN A 254 6.94 -34.65 -2.13
C ASN A 254 6.48 -35.72 -3.13
N GLY A 255 5.24 -35.64 -3.61
CA GLY A 255 4.69 -36.52 -4.64
C GLY A 255 3.98 -37.78 -4.12
N ASP A 256 3.61 -37.81 -2.83
CA ASP A 256 2.82 -38.92 -2.28
C ASP A 256 1.39 -38.95 -2.85
N PHE A 257 1.05 -40.04 -3.53
CA PHE A 257 -0.22 -40.19 -4.23
C PHE A 257 -1.44 -40.13 -3.29
N PHE A 258 -1.35 -40.78 -2.12
CA PHE A 258 -2.45 -40.82 -1.16
C PHE A 258 -2.75 -39.41 -0.62
N SER A 259 -1.70 -38.68 -0.26
CA SER A 259 -1.84 -37.29 0.22
C SER A 259 -2.45 -36.37 -0.85
N ILE A 260 -2.07 -36.53 -2.12
CA ILE A 260 -2.66 -35.78 -3.25
C ILE A 260 -4.15 -36.08 -3.38
N LEU A 261 -4.56 -37.36 -3.33
CA LEU A 261 -5.97 -37.74 -3.41
C LEU A 261 -6.81 -37.16 -2.27
N VAL A 262 -6.30 -37.22 -1.04
CA VAL A 262 -6.98 -36.64 0.14
C VAL A 262 -7.19 -35.14 -0.05
N MET A 263 -6.22 -34.43 -0.61
CA MET A 263 -6.33 -33.00 -0.88
C MET A 263 -7.33 -32.67 -1.98
N ILE A 264 -7.36 -33.45 -3.06
CA ILE A 264 -8.39 -33.30 -4.11
C ILE A 264 -9.77 -33.54 -3.52
N ALA A 265 -9.93 -34.58 -2.68
CA ALA A 265 -11.19 -34.86 -2.01
C ALA A 265 -11.62 -33.72 -1.07
N THR A 266 -10.66 -33.10 -0.36
CA THR A 266 -10.91 -31.94 0.52
C THR A 266 -11.39 -30.73 -0.29
N VAL A 267 -10.76 -30.47 -1.45
CA VAL A 267 -11.19 -29.40 -2.37
C VAL A 267 -12.59 -29.63 -2.88
N ALA A 268 -12.87 -30.84 -3.37
CA ALA A 268 -14.18 -31.20 -3.87
C ALA A 268 -15.24 -31.05 -2.77
N PHE A 269 -14.94 -31.48 -1.54
CA PHE A 269 -15.83 -31.32 -0.40
C PHE A 269 -16.14 -29.84 -0.11
N ILE A 270 -15.13 -28.97 -0.06
CA ILE A 270 -15.36 -27.53 0.19
C ILE A 270 -16.22 -26.92 -0.92
N ILE A 271 -15.91 -27.19 -2.19
CA ILE A 271 -16.60 -26.59 -3.34
C ILE A 271 -18.05 -27.11 -3.46
N PHE A 272 -18.28 -28.42 -3.31
CA PHE A 272 -19.58 -29.01 -3.59
C PHE A 272 -20.47 -29.13 -2.35
N ALA A 273 -19.92 -29.23 -1.13
CA ALA A 273 -20.71 -29.31 0.09
C ALA A 273 -20.75 -27.96 0.83
N CYS A 274 -19.60 -27.35 1.10
CA CYS A 274 -19.55 -26.21 2.00
C CYS A 274 -19.97 -24.87 1.35
N VAL A 275 -19.53 -24.60 0.11
CA VAL A 275 -19.86 -23.35 -0.60
C VAL A 275 -21.39 -23.18 -0.80
N PRO A 276 -22.16 -24.20 -1.22
CA PRO A 276 -23.61 -24.09 -1.32
C PRO A 276 -24.31 -23.74 0.01
N LEU A 277 -23.87 -24.34 1.13
CA LEU A 277 -24.43 -24.07 2.45
C LEU A 277 -24.24 -22.60 2.85
N LEU A 278 -23.06 -22.04 2.59
CA LEU A 278 -22.75 -20.64 2.84
C LEU A 278 -23.52 -19.66 1.95
N GLY A 279 -23.98 -20.08 0.79
CA GLY A 279 -24.74 -19.21 -0.12
C GLY A 279 -26.00 -18.62 0.52
N THR A 280 -26.66 -19.37 1.41
CA THR A 280 -27.84 -18.88 2.13
C THR A 280 -27.51 -17.81 3.17
N LEU A 281 -26.41 -17.99 3.92
CA LEU A 281 -25.91 -17.00 4.88
C LEU A 281 -25.43 -15.74 4.16
N TYR A 282 -24.71 -15.92 3.05
CA TYR A 282 -24.21 -14.83 2.22
C TYR A 282 -25.33 -13.89 1.77
N ILE A 283 -26.42 -14.41 1.21
CA ILE A 283 -27.56 -13.59 0.77
C ILE A 283 -28.21 -12.82 1.93
N LYS A 284 -28.34 -13.43 3.11
CA LYS A 284 -28.89 -12.73 4.29
C LYS A 284 -28.03 -11.54 4.75
N THR A 285 -26.73 -11.55 4.43
CA THR A 285 -25.77 -10.50 4.84
C THR A 285 -25.71 -9.32 3.89
N LEU A 286 -26.24 -9.47 2.68
CA LEU A 286 -26.24 -8.43 1.64
C LEU A 286 -27.23 -7.29 1.92
N ASN A 287 -28.34 -7.58 2.60
CA ASN A 287 -29.34 -6.57 2.95
C ASN A 287 -28.78 -5.58 3.98
N GLY A 288 -28.69 -4.29 3.63
CA GLY A 288 -28.30 -3.20 4.53
C GLY A 288 -27.11 -2.33 4.06
N PHE A 289 -26.47 -2.65 2.93
CA PHE A 289 -25.45 -1.78 2.32
C PHE A 289 -26.04 -0.58 1.54
N SER A 290 -27.31 -0.69 1.12
CA SER A 290 -28.09 0.33 0.39
C SER A 290 -28.91 1.26 1.29
N ASP A 291 -29.03 0.93 2.59
CA ASP A 291 -29.84 1.68 3.55
C ASP A 291 -29.19 3.04 3.88
N VAL A 292 -29.42 4.05 3.03
CA VAL A 292 -29.27 5.45 3.40
C VAL A 292 -30.41 5.78 4.36
N LYS A 293 -30.25 5.45 5.64
CA LYS A 293 -31.17 5.92 6.68
C LYS A 293 -31.06 7.44 6.77
N THR A 294 -31.93 8.15 6.07
CA THR A 294 -32.13 9.58 6.23
C THR A 294 -32.60 9.83 7.65
N LYS A 295 -31.68 10.27 8.50
CA LYS A 295 -32.01 10.72 9.85
C LYS A 295 -32.87 11.98 9.67
N LYS A 296 -34.16 11.94 10.04
CA LYS A 296 -34.97 13.17 10.15
C LYS A 296 -34.24 14.12 11.10
N ILE A 297 -33.81 15.27 10.57
CA ILE A 297 -33.13 16.31 11.35
C ILE A 297 -34.24 17.13 12.01
N THR A 298 -34.17 17.29 13.33
CA THR A 298 -35.08 18.15 14.10
C THR A 298 -34.81 19.63 13.76
N ASP A 299 -35.85 20.46 13.75
CA ASP A 299 -35.76 21.89 13.36
C ASP A 299 -34.72 22.68 14.17
N SER A 300 -34.58 22.41 15.47
CA SER A 300 -33.55 23.03 16.32
C SER A 300 -32.12 22.72 15.89
N LYS A 301 -31.91 21.53 15.29
CA LYS A 301 -30.64 21.09 14.75
C LYS A 301 -30.38 21.70 13.37
N VAL A 302 -31.43 21.97 12.59
CA VAL A 302 -31.34 22.75 11.35
C VAL A 302 -30.92 24.19 11.65
N GLU A 303 -31.57 24.84 12.63
CA GLU A 303 -31.27 26.24 12.96
C GLU A 303 -29.84 26.43 13.51
N SER A 304 -29.37 25.50 14.34
CA SER A 304 -27.99 25.51 14.84
C SER A 304 -26.95 25.20 13.75
N LEU A 305 -27.29 24.40 12.73
CA LEU A 305 -26.44 24.18 11.55
C LEU A 305 -26.40 25.43 10.66
N ILE A 306 -27.54 26.09 10.41
CA ILE A 306 -27.62 27.33 9.65
C ILE A 306 -26.76 28.41 10.32
N LYS A 307 -26.93 28.67 11.64
CA LYS A 307 -26.12 29.66 12.38
C LYS A 307 -24.62 29.36 12.38
N LYS A 308 -24.24 28.08 12.32
CA LYS A 308 -22.85 27.64 12.26
C LYS A 308 -22.25 27.81 10.86
N ASP A 309 -23.02 27.52 9.82
CA ASP A 309 -22.58 27.58 8.42
C ASP A 309 -22.69 28.99 7.80
N THR A 310 -23.44 29.92 8.41
CA THR A 310 -23.51 31.34 8.00
C THR A 310 -22.41 32.24 8.59
N ARG A 311 -21.40 31.70 9.28
CA ARG A 311 -20.24 32.50 9.71
C ARG A 311 -19.42 32.95 8.49
N SER A 312 -19.04 34.23 8.44
CA SER A 312 -18.26 34.80 7.34
C SER A 312 -16.82 34.28 7.33
N ASN A 313 -16.58 33.16 6.66
CA ASN A 313 -15.23 32.75 6.29
C ASN A 313 -14.83 33.37 4.95
N THR A 314 -13.54 33.60 4.74
CA THR A 314 -13.05 33.99 3.41
C THR A 314 -13.32 32.88 2.40
N ILE A 315 -13.56 33.24 1.14
CA ILE A 315 -13.82 32.27 0.05
C ILE A 315 -12.71 31.22 -0.02
N PHE A 316 -11.44 31.65 0.13
CA PHE A 316 -10.29 30.76 0.14
C PHE A 316 -10.36 29.73 1.28
N HIS A 317 -10.64 30.18 2.50
CA HIS A 317 -10.73 29.28 3.66
C HIS A 317 -11.88 28.29 3.53
N ALA A 318 -13.05 28.75 3.05
CA ALA A 318 -14.21 27.90 2.84
C ALA A 318 -13.92 26.78 1.82
N LEU A 319 -13.29 27.13 0.69
CA LEU A 319 -12.88 26.16 -0.34
C LEU A 319 -11.79 25.21 0.18
N PHE A 320 -10.80 25.72 0.90
CA PHE A 320 -9.74 24.90 1.48
C PHE A 320 -10.28 23.86 2.46
N VAL A 321 -11.14 24.30 3.41
CA VAL A 321 -11.78 23.40 4.37
C VAL A 321 -12.69 22.38 3.68
N ARG A 322 -13.40 22.79 2.62
CA ARG A 322 -14.19 21.86 1.81
C ARG A 322 -13.30 20.79 1.20
N ASP A 323 -12.21 21.18 0.55
CA ASP A 323 -11.31 20.24 -0.14
C ASP A 323 -10.68 19.24 0.82
N VAL A 324 -10.21 19.71 1.99
CA VAL A 324 -9.73 18.84 3.08
C VAL A 324 -10.84 17.88 3.51
N LYS A 325 -12.03 18.38 3.83
CA LYS A 325 -13.15 17.53 4.28
C LYS A 325 -13.54 16.48 3.25
N THR A 326 -13.48 16.77 1.96
CA THR A 326 -13.78 15.81 0.89
C THR A 326 -12.85 14.59 0.98
N ILE A 327 -11.55 14.81 1.19
CA ILE A 327 -10.58 13.71 1.34
C ILE A 327 -10.86 12.89 2.59
N PHE A 328 -11.11 13.52 3.73
CA PHE A 328 -11.33 12.82 5.00
C PHE A 328 -12.68 12.10 5.07
N ARG A 329 -13.68 12.56 4.30
CA ARG A 329 -15.00 11.91 4.23
C ARG A 329 -15.02 10.68 3.33
N GLU A 330 -14.12 10.62 2.35
CA GLU A 330 -14.04 9.53 1.38
C GLU A 330 -12.88 8.58 1.74
N PRO A 331 -13.15 7.36 2.26
CA PRO A 331 -12.11 6.45 2.71
C PRO A 331 -11.06 6.13 1.64
N ALA A 332 -11.47 6.05 0.37
CA ALA A 332 -10.56 5.81 -0.74
C ALA A 332 -9.55 6.96 -0.93
N PHE A 333 -9.96 8.22 -0.75
CA PHE A 333 -9.06 9.37 -0.84
C PHE A 333 -8.16 9.48 0.39
N PHE A 334 -8.71 9.22 1.58
CA PHE A 334 -7.92 9.22 2.82
C PHE A 334 -6.81 8.16 2.80
N ALA A 335 -7.16 6.92 2.44
CA ALA A 335 -6.24 5.79 2.44
C ALA A 335 -5.10 5.94 1.41
N ASN A 336 -5.36 6.60 0.27
CA ASN A 336 -4.39 6.76 -0.81
C ASN A 336 -3.68 8.11 -0.83
N GLY A 337 -3.93 8.98 0.16
CA GLY A 337 -3.25 10.26 0.30
C GLY A 337 -2.77 10.50 1.73
N PRO A 338 -3.55 11.19 2.58
CA PRO A 338 -3.11 11.62 3.91
C PRO A 338 -2.63 10.49 4.82
N LEU A 339 -3.26 9.31 4.75
CA LEU A 339 -2.94 8.19 5.65
C LEU A 339 -1.46 7.83 5.60
N MET A 340 -0.84 7.85 4.41
CA MET A 340 0.56 7.47 4.22
C MET A 340 1.51 8.43 4.95
N VAL A 341 1.18 9.72 5.01
CA VAL A 341 1.99 10.76 5.70
C VAL A 341 2.08 10.48 7.19
N PHE A 342 0.98 10.01 7.79
CA PHE A 342 0.93 9.70 9.22
C PHE A 342 1.43 8.29 9.52
N LEU A 343 1.18 7.34 8.61
CA LEU A 343 1.49 5.93 8.82
C LEU A 343 2.99 5.63 8.66
N MET A 344 3.66 6.20 7.67
CA MET A 344 5.08 5.93 7.42
C MET A 344 5.99 6.26 8.61
N PRO A 345 5.86 7.42 9.28
CA PRO A 345 6.62 7.73 10.48
C PRO A 345 6.36 6.74 11.61
N ILE A 346 5.12 6.25 11.77
CA ILE A 346 4.79 5.23 12.77
C ILE A 346 5.47 3.90 12.42
N ILE A 347 5.44 3.48 11.15
CA ILE A 347 6.15 2.27 10.70
C ILE A 347 7.64 2.38 11.00
N ILE A 348 8.25 3.52 10.67
CA ILE A 348 9.68 3.76 10.92
C ILE A 348 9.96 3.79 12.43
N PHE A 349 9.17 4.53 13.21
CA PHE A 349 9.32 4.60 14.65
C PHE A 349 9.18 3.23 15.31
N PHE A 350 8.23 2.39 14.91
CA PHE A 350 8.14 1.02 15.41
C PHE A 350 9.30 0.16 14.92
N SER A 351 9.70 0.27 13.66
CA SER A 351 10.82 -0.50 13.11
C SER A 351 12.13 -0.18 13.86
N PHE A 352 12.42 1.09 14.10
CA PHE A 352 13.61 1.52 14.86
C PHE A 352 13.44 1.35 16.38
N GLY A 353 12.28 1.68 16.94
CA GLY A 353 11.99 1.63 18.37
C GLY A 353 11.95 0.20 18.92
N VAL A 354 11.52 -0.77 18.12
CA VAL A 354 11.58 -2.19 18.50
C VAL A 354 13.02 -2.69 18.45
N SER A 355 13.79 -2.23 17.47
CA SER A 355 15.22 -2.48 17.43
C SER A 355 15.92 -1.96 18.70
N PHE A 356 15.47 -0.82 19.24
CA PHE A 356 15.94 -0.28 20.52
C PHE A 356 15.46 -1.12 21.73
N ALA A 357 14.18 -1.51 21.78
CA ALA A 357 13.60 -2.24 22.92
C ALA A 357 14.03 -3.72 23.02
N THR A 358 14.35 -4.36 21.88
CA THR A 358 14.76 -5.78 21.83
C THR A 358 16.27 -5.99 21.82
N SER A 359 17.06 -4.92 21.72
CA SER A 359 18.52 -4.96 21.83
C SER A 359 18.95 -4.97 23.30
N SER A 360 18.72 -6.07 24.01
CA SER A 360 19.41 -6.38 25.27
C SER A 360 20.86 -6.86 25.04
N GLY A 361 21.49 -6.46 23.92
CA GLY A 361 22.87 -6.79 23.60
C GLY A 361 23.31 -6.28 22.22
N GLY A 362 24.31 -5.39 22.22
CA GLY A 362 25.26 -5.27 21.12
C GLY A 362 24.96 -4.21 20.07
N LYS A 363 24.21 -4.51 19.01
CA LYS A 363 24.53 -3.89 17.71
C LYS A 363 24.03 -2.48 17.45
N ILE A 364 22.86 -2.08 17.94
CA ILE A 364 22.42 -0.67 17.77
C ILE A 364 23.06 0.23 18.81
N ALA A 365 23.29 -0.26 20.02
CA ALA A 365 24.15 0.44 20.97
C ALA A 365 25.56 0.60 20.39
N GLU A 366 26.15 -0.42 19.75
CA GLU A 366 27.44 -0.31 19.03
C GLU A 366 27.38 0.54 17.77
N ILE A 367 26.30 0.53 16.98
CA ILE A 367 26.13 1.44 15.83
C ILE A 367 26.00 2.88 16.33
N LEU A 368 25.24 3.10 17.40
CA LEU A 368 25.09 4.41 18.03
C LEU A 368 26.37 4.84 18.73
N TYR A 369 27.10 3.92 19.37
CA TYR A 369 28.38 4.17 20.03
C TYR A 369 29.49 4.35 19.00
N SER A 370 29.45 3.66 17.86
CA SER A 370 30.38 3.89 16.75
C SER A 370 30.03 5.13 15.94
N ILE A 371 28.76 5.54 15.86
CA ILE A 371 28.39 6.87 15.35
C ILE A 371 28.79 7.93 16.39
N GLN A 372 28.61 7.70 17.68
CA GLN A 372 29.00 8.63 18.74
C GLN A 372 30.52 8.78 18.83
N ASP A 373 31.27 7.68 18.78
CA ASP A 373 32.74 7.61 18.81
C ASP A 373 33.34 8.07 17.49
N ALA A 374 32.69 7.76 16.34
CA ALA A 374 33.01 8.41 15.09
C ALA A 374 32.88 9.91 15.29
N VAL A 375 31.70 10.43 15.68
CA VAL A 375 31.38 11.88 15.76
C VAL A 375 32.21 12.64 16.81
N VAL A 376 32.62 12.01 17.91
CA VAL A 376 33.48 12.63 18.94
C VAL A 376 34.93 12.82 18.48
N ASN A 377 35.43 12.01 17.55
CA ASN A 377 36.81 12.07 17.04
C ASN A 377 36.95 12.74 15.66
N ILE A 378 35.92 13.47 15.21
CA ILE A 378 35.86 14.02 13.85
C ILE A 378 36.50 15.41 13.77
N SER A 379 37.41 15.61 12.82
CA SER A 379 37.87 16.95 12.40
C SER A 379 36.67 17.82 11.96
N ALA A 380 36.67 19.14 12.21
CA ALA A 380 35.53 20.01 11.88
C ALA A 380 34.98 19.84 10.44
N GLU A 381 35.84 19.54 9.45
CA GLU A 381 35.46 19.30 8.06
C GLU A 381 34.63 18.00 7.85
N GLN A 382 34.94 16.93 8.58
CA GLN A 382 34.19 15.68 8.48
C GLN A 382 32.86 15.75 9.28
N PHE A 383 32.78 16.63 10.29
CA PHE A 383 31.55 16.89 11.04
C PHE A 383 30.53 17.60 10.15
N GLU A 384 30.98 18.62 9.40
CA GLU A 384 30.17 19.31 8.39
C GLU A 384 29.68 18.35 7.29
N LYS A 385 30.54 17.44 6.81
CA LYS A 385 30.15 16.40 5.84
C LYS A 385 29.09 15.44 6.39
N THR A 386 29.18 15.09 7.67
CA THR A 386 28.20 14.20 8.32
C THR A 386 26.84 14.90 8.43
N GLU A 387 26.81 16.15 8.90
CA GLU A 387 25.58 16.95 8.93
C GLU A 387 24.98 17.14 7.53
N TYR A 388 25.82 17.35 6.52
CA TYR A 388 25.40 17.47 5.13
C TYR A 388 24.63 16.23 4.67
N TYR A 389 25.16 15.02 4.90
CA TYR A 389 24.48 13.78 4.49
C TYR A 389 23.20 13.51 5.28
N ILE A 390 23.17 13.87 6.58
CA ILE A 390 21.94 13.79 7.37
C ILE A 390 20.88 14.75 6.81
N CYS A 391 21.27 15.98 6.46
CA CYS A 391 20.38 16.93 5.82
C CYS A 391 19.90 16.43 4.44
N ALA A 392 20.79 15.87 3.62
CA ALA A 392 20.44 15.31 2.31
C ALA A 392 19.45 14.15 2.43
N GLY A 393 19.70 13.19 3.33
CA GLY A 393 18.79 12.09 3.61
C GLY A 393 17.45 12.57 4.18
N GLY A 394 17.48 13.54 5.09
CA GLY A 394 16.29 14.16 5.66
C GLY A 394 15.43 14.90 4.64
N MET A 395 16.06 15.66 3.75
CA MET A 395 15.38 16.31 2.63
C MET A 395 14.69 15.28 1.73
N ALA A 396 15.42 14.24 1.30
CA ALA A 396 14.87 13.18 0.45
C ALA A 396 13.66 12.49 1.12
N PHE A 397 13.76 12.22 2.43
CA PHE A 397 12.68 11.63 3.20
C PHE A 397 11.44 12.54 3.27
N VAL A 398 11.63 13.83 3.55
CA VAL A 398 10.53 14.79 3.64
C VAL A 398 9.88 15.02 2.27
N ILE A 399 10.67 15.12 1.20
CA ILE A 399 10.17 15.23 -0.19
C ILE A 399 9.31 14.00 -0.52
N PHE A 400 9.81 12.80 -0.20
CA PHE A 400 9.04 11.57 -0.38
C PHE A 400 7.73 11.61 0.41
N LEU A 401 7.78 11.86 1.71
CA LEU A 401 6.61 11.78 2.58
C LEU A 401 5.54 12.80 2.19
N GLY A 402 5.93 14.03 1.87
CA GLY A 402 4.99 15.11 1.53
C GLY A 402 4.29 14.92 0.17
N ASN A 403 5.01 14.39 -0.83
CA ASN A 403 4.51 14.29 -2.20
C ASN A 403 3.91 12.90 -2.54
N CYS A 404 4.19 11.86 -1.74
CA CYS A 404 3.63 10.51 -1.93
C CYS A 404 2.09 10.44 -1.73
N THR A 405 1.48 11.52 -1.26
CA THR A 405 0.02 11.62 -1.06
C THR A 405 -0.77 11.69 -2.37
N ASN A 406 -0.14 11.98 -3.51
CA ASN A 406 -0.81 12.12 -4.81
C ASN A 406 -2.01 13.10 -4.83
N ILE A 407 -2.05 14.03 -3.87
CA ILE A 407 -3.14 15.01 -3.71
C ILE A 407 -3.07 16.08 -4.79
N ALA A 408 -1.85 16.50 -5.17
CA ALA A 408 -1.61 17.40 -6.29
C ALA A 408 -1.97 16.72 -7.64
N ALA A 409 -1.51 15.48 -7.82
CA ALA A 409 -1.66 14.68 -9.03
C ALA A 409 -3.11 14.27 -9.37
N SER A 410 -4.03 14.43 -8.41
CA SER A 410 -5.45 14.14 -8.56
C SER A 410 -6.32 15.33 -8.12
N SER A 411 -5.75 16.53 -8.10
CA SER A 411 -6.37 17.76 -7.58
C SER A 411 -7.74 18.07 -8.19
N PHE A 412 -7.87 17.97 -9.51
CA PHE A 412 -9.10 18.19 -10.27
C PHE A 412 -9.79 16.87 -10.63
N SER A 413 -9.03 15.79 -10.89
CA SER A 413 -9.61 14.47 -11.15
C SER A 413 -10.50 13.97 -9.99
N ARG A 414 -10.16 14.29 -8.73
CA ARG A 414 -10.97 13.92 -7.55
C ARG A 414 -12.29 14.68 -7.42
N GLU A 415 -12.44 15.83 -8.06
CA GLU A 415 -13.72 16.56 -8.06
C GLU A 415 -14.75 15.83 -8.95
N GLY A 416 -14.29 15.08 -9.97
CA GLY A 416 -15.18 14.35 -10.85
C GLY A 416 -16.23 15.27 -11.49
N LYS A 417 -17.49 14.88 -11.45
CA LYS A 417 -18.61 15.72 -11.93
C LYS A 417 -18.88 16.95 -11.06
N ALA A 418 -18.46 16.97 -9.79
CA ALA A 418 -18.66 18.13 -8.92
C ALA A 418 -17.79 19.33 -9.32
N LEU A 419 -16.83 19.15 -10.24
CA LEU A 419 -16.08 20.25 -10.82
C LEU A 419 -17.01 21.23 -11.57
N TYR A 420 -18.07 20.75 -12.21
CA TYR A 420 -19.04 21.61 -12.90
C TYR A 420 -19.77 22.53 -11.91
N ASP A 421 -20.17 22.00 -10.75
CA ASP A 421 -20.82 22.79 -9.70
C ASP A 421 -19.86 23.85 -9.14
N LEU A 422 -18.59 23.49 -8.97
CA LEU A 422 -17.56 24.40 -8.50
C LEU A 422 -17.28 25.54 -9.49
N LYS A 423 -17.33 25.26 -10.79
CA LYS A 423 -17.20 26.26 -11.85
C LYS A 423 -18.42 27.18 -11.97
N ALA A 424 -19.60 26.69 -11.63
CA ALA A 424 -20.84 27.48 -11.66
C ALA A 424 -20.90 28.51 -10.53
N MET A 425 -20.08 28.36 -9.47
CA MET A 425 -19.99 29.33 -8.39
C MET A 425 -19.33 30.62 -8.89
N PRO A 426 -19.72 31.80 -8.36
CA PRO A 426 -19.12 33.09 -8.71
C PRO A 426 -17.74 33.26 -8.05
N ILE A 427 -16.80 32.37 -8.37
CA ILE A 427 -15.46 32.30 -7.78
C ILE A 427 -14.43 32.27 -8.91
N MET A 428 -13.34 33.02 -8.77
CA MET A 428 -12.26 33.03 -9.75
C MET A 428 -11.55 31.65 -9.82
N ASN A 429 -11.32 31.14 -11.02
CA ASN A 429 -10.60 29.87 -11.26
C ASN A 429 -9.19 29.86 -10.64
N SER A 430 -8.54 31.02 -10.59
CA SER A 430 -7.24 31.18 -9.93
C SER A 430 -7.28 30.90 -8.43
N ILE A 431 -8.40 31.20 -7.75
CA ILE A 431 -8.60 30.88 -6.33
C ILE A 431 -8.73 29.36 -6.15
N ILE A 432 -9.49 28.68 -7.03
CA ILE A 432 -9.63 27.22 -7.00
C ILE A 432 -8.26 26.55 -7.14
N ALA A 433 -7.47 26.96 -8.14
CA ALA A 433 -6.12 26.42 -8.35
C ALA A 433 -5.19 26.68 -7.15
N LYS A 434 -5.23 27.88 -6.55
CA LYS A 434 -4.44 28.22 -5.35
C LYS A 434 -4.84 27.37 -4.14
N VAL A 435 -6.13 27.12 -3.95
CA VAL A 435 -6.62 26.25 -2.87
C VAL A 435 -6.06 24.84 -3.02
N LYS A 436 -6.08 24.28 -4.24
CA LYS A 436 -5.53 22.95 -4.53
C LYS A 436 -4.02 22.87 -4.25
N PHE A 437 -3.28 23.92 -4.64
CA PHE A 437 -1.85 24.02 -4.35
C PHE A 437 -1.58 24.04 -2.84
N TRP A 438 -2.28 24.91 -2.08
CA TRP A 438 -2.08 25.01 -0.64
C TRP A 438 -2.52 23.75 0.11
N HIS A 439 -3.51 23.04 -0.40
CA HIS A 439 -3.92 21.76 0.15
C HIS A 439 -2.83 20.70 -0.01
N ALA A 440 -2.16 20.64 -1.17
CA ALA A 440 -0.98 19.78 -1.33
C ALA A 440 0.18 20.22 -0.42
N MET A 441 0.46 21.54 -0.35
CA MET A 441 1.50 22.09 0.53
C MET A 441 1.30 21.78 2.01
N MET A 442 0.06 21.70 2.47
CA MET A 442 -0.25 21.33 3.85
C MET A 442 0.43 20.01 4.24
N TYR A 443 0.46 19.01 3.34
CA TYR A 443 1.09 17.72 3.63
C TYR A 443 2.62 17.80 3.64
N VAL A 444 3.22 18.64 2.80
CA VAL A 444 4.66 18.93 2.85
C VAL A 444 5.05 19.59 4.18
N ILE A 445 4.23 20.52 4.68
CA ILE A 445 4.43 21.16 5.99
C ILE A 445 4.28 20.13 7.12
N ILE A 446 3.25 19.29 7.08
CA ILE A 446 3.06 18.20 8.06
C ILE A 446 4.27 17.26 8.06
N SER A 447 4.76 16.85 6.88
CA SER A 447 5.95 15.99 6.77
C SER A 447 7.21 16.63 7.36
N ASN A 448 7.40 17.94 7.17
CA ASN A 448 8.50 18.69 7.80
C ASN A 448 8.37 18.71 9.33
N ILE A 449 7.18 18.96 9.87
CA ILE A 449 6.93 18.96 11.32
C ILE A 449 7.21 17.57 11.92
N ILE A 450 6.73 16.52 11.25
CA ILE A 450 6.97 15.13 11.65
C ILE A 450 8.48 14.85 11.67
N PHE A 451 9.21 15.20 10.60
CA PHE A 451 10.64 14.91 10.53
C PHE A 451 11.46 15.72 11.55
N ALA A 452 11.12 16.99 11.76
CA ALA A 452 11.72 17.81 12.81
C ALA A 452 11.50 17.17 14.20
N SER A 453 10.29 16.66 14.48
CA SER A 453 10.02 15.96 15.74
C SER A 453 10.84 14.67 15.89
N LEU A 454 11.10 13.94 14.80
CA LEU A 454 11.94 12.75 14.80
C LEU A 454 13.42 13.05 15.07
N ILE A 455 13.97 14.11 14.46
CA ILE A 455 15.35 14.56 14.73
C ILE A 455 15.49 14.99 16.19
N ILE A 456 14.55 15.77 16.70
CA ILE A 456 14.58 16.23 18.10
C ILE A 456 14.51 15.03 19.05
N ALA A 457 13.57 14.11 18.82
CA ALA A 457 13.48 12.87 19.60
C ALA A 457 14.79 12.08 19.54
N ALA A 458 15.36 11.88 18.34
CA ALA A 458 16.62 11.17 18.18
C ALA A 458 17.77 11.85 18.95
N SER A 459 17.86 13.19 18.93
CA SER A 459 18.90 13.91 19.68
C SER A 459 18.79 13.71 21.19
N LEU A 460 17.56 13.69 21.73
CA LEU A 460 17.30 13.50 23.16
C LEU A 460 17.54 12.05 23.62
N PHE A 461 17.13 11.06 22.83
CA PHE A 461 17.27 9.65 23.19
C PHE A 461 18.69 9.11 22.98
N PHE A 462 19.37 9.57 21.94
CA PHE A 462 20.66 9.00 21.54
C PHE A 462 21.88 9.84 21.97
N LYS A 463 21.66 10.99 22.64
CA LYS A 463 22.74 11.89 23.12
C LYS A 463 23.81 12.13 22.04
N PHE A 464 23.38 12.40 20.81
CA PHE A 464 24.29 12.78 19.74
C PHE A 464 25.09 14.02 20.15
N PRO A 465 26.35 14.16 19.71
CA PRO A 465 27.20 15.31 20.05
C PRO A 465 26.84 16.60 19.29
N PHE A 466 25.63 16.68 18.70
CA PHE A 466 25.14 17.89 18.05
C PHE A 466 24.64 18.88 19.09
N THR A 467 25.06 20.15 18.98
CA THR A 467 24.50 21.19 19.83
C THR A 467 23.05 21.50 19.40
N PRO A 468 22.21 22.09 20.28
CA PRO A 468 20.88 22.55 19.90
C PRO A 468 20.88 23.51 18.69
N ALA A 469 21.95 24.29 18.52
CA ALA A 469 22.13 25.18 17.37
C ALA A 469 22.36 24.39 16.08
N ASP A 470 23.15 23.32 16.12
CA ASP A 470 23.37 22.44 14.96
C ASP A 470 22.08 21.74 14.53
N ILE A 471 21.30 21.25 15.49
CA ILE A 471 19.99 20.63 15.23
C ILE A 471 19.04 21.63 14.57
N ALA A 472 18.97 22.87 15.09
CA ALA A 472 18.13 23.91 14.52
C ALA A 472 18.54 24.28 13.08
N LYS A 473 19.86 24.40 12.83
CA LYS A 473 20.45 24.64 11.51
C LYS A 473 20.14 23.50 10.54
N MET A 474 20.28 22.25 10.96
CA MET A 474 19.93 21.07 10.15
C MET A 474 18.44 21.06 9.79
N ILE A 475 17.55 21.29 10.76
CA ILE A 475 16.10 21.38 10.52
C ILE A 475 15.81 22.48 9.48
N LEU A 476 16.43 23.65 9.63
CA LEU A 476 16.24 24.75 8.68
C LEU A 476 16.67 24.38 7.26
N LEU A 477 17.84 23.75 7.10
CA LEU A 477 18.33 23.31 5.79
C LEU A 477 17.43 22.25 5.16
N ILE A 478 16.94 21.30 5.96
CA ILE A 478 15.99 20.28 5.51
C ILE A 478 14.67 20.92 5.07
N VAL A 479 14.15 21.88 5.83
CA VAL A 479 12.91 22.59 5.51
C VAL A 479 13.06 23.37 4.20
N ILE A 480 14.12 24.15 4.05
CA ILE A 480 14.35 24.96 2.85
C ILE A 480 14.49 24.07 1.61
N GLY A 481 15.35 23.04 1.68
CA GLY A 481 15.58 22.17 0.54
C GLY A 481 14.39 21.29 0.21
N SER A 482 13.70 20.73 1.19
CA SER A 482 12.52 19.89 0.93
C SER A 482 11.34 20.70 0.36
N ILE A 483 11.08 21.91 0.88
CA ILE A 483 10.02 22.78 0.38
C ILE A 483 10.34 23.20 -1.07
N SER A 484 11.57 23.64 -1.35
CA SER A 484 11.94 24.11 -2.69
C SER A 484 11.70 23.05 -3.78
N VAL A 485 12.06 21.79 -3.52
CA VAL A 485 11.82 20.68 -4.45
C VAL A 485 10.34 20.29 -4.50
N SER A 486 9.67 20.23 -3.35
CA SER A 486 8.26 19.81 -3.28
C SER A 486 7.34 20.79 -4.00
N VAL A 487 7.64 22.10 -4.00
CA VAL A 487 6.90 23.09 -4.78
C VAL A 487 6.98 22.81 -6.27
N ALA A 488 8.16 22.48 -6.79
CA ALA A 488 8.32 22.12 -8.20
C ALA A 488 7.51 20.86 -8.55
N ILE A 489 7.58 19.82 -7.70
CA ILE A 489 6.82 18.56 -7.89
C ILE A 489 5.31 18.85 -7.91
N ILE A 490 4.80 19.60 -6.94
CA ILE A 490 3.37 19.92 -6.85
C ILE A 490 2.87 20.67 -8.09
N PHE A 491 3.65 21.61 -8.64
CA PHE A 491 3.25 22.29 -9.87
C PHE A 491 3.22 21.32 -11.05
N VAL A 492 4.21 20.45 -11.22
CA VAL A 492 4.23 19.46 -12.30
C VAL A 492 3.03 18.51 -12.18
N ASP A 493 2.76 18.00 -10.99
CA ASP A 493 1.63 17.12 -10.73
C ASP A 493 0.28 17.78 -11.06
N MET A 494 0.12 19.05 -10.66
CA MET A 494 -1.07 19.82 -10.99
C MET A 494 -1.16 20.12 -12.48
N PHE A 495 -0.04 20.39 -13.18
CA PHE A 495 -0.04 20.52 -14.64
C PHE A 495 -0.55 19.26 -15.33
N VAL A 496 -0.04 18.09 -14.93
CA VAL A 496 -0.44 16.81 -15.51
C VAL A 496 -1.93 16.57 -15.28
N ASP A 497 -2.43 16.83 -14.07
CA ASP A 497 -3.85 16.62 -13.76
C ASP A 497 -4.77 17.63 -14.47
N THR A 498 -4.43 18.92 -14.47
CA THR A 498 -5.22 19.96 -15.17
C THR A 498 -5.19 19.81 -16.69
N ALA A 499 -4.13 19.22 -17.27
CA ALA A 499 -4.09 19.00 -18.70
C ALA A 499 -5.13 17.98 -19.18
N ASN A 500 -5.34 16.92 -18.41
CA ASN A 500 -6.25 15.83 -18.80
C ASN A 500 -6.96 15.22 -17.58
N PRO A 501 -7.84 15.98 -16.90
CA PRO A 501 -8.45 15.51 -15.67
C PRO A 501 -9.44 14.38 -15.96
N LYS A 502 -9.40 13.34 -15.12
CA LYS A 502 -10.34 12.22 -15.19
C LYS A 502 -11.62 12.59 -14.45
N LEU A 503 -12.60 13.18 -15.14
CA LEU A 503 -13.85 13.64 -14.53
C LEU A 503 -14.96 12.56 -14.50
N SER A 504 -14.92 11.60 -15.42
CA SER A 504 -15.90 10.53 -15.52
C SER A 504 -15.42 9.27 -14.79
N TRP A 505 -15.69 9.21 -13.49
CA TRP A 505 -15.49 8.00 -12.68
C TRP A 505 -16.73 7.70 -11.85
N GLU A 506 -17.03 6.41 -11.68
CA GLU A 506 -18.18 5.92 -10.90
C GLU A 506 -17.81 5.55 -9.45
N ASN A 507 -16.52 5.29 -9.21
CA ASN A 507 -15.98 4.97 -7.89
C ASN A 507 -14.80 5.91 -7.57
N PRO A 508 -14.74 6.52 -6.37
CA PRO A 508 -13.61 7.32 -5.90
C PRO A 508 -12.22 6.68 -6.06
N ILE A 509 -12.11 5.34 -5.94
CA ILE A 509 -10.85 4.61 -6.15
C ILE A 509 -10.32 4.84 -7.57
N ALA A 510 -11.20 4.96 -8.57
CA ALA A 510 -10.82 5.12 -9.96
C ALA A 510 -10.23 6.51 -10.28
N ALA A 511 -10.52 7.53 -9.45
CA ALA A 511 -9.97 8.87 -9.58
C ALA A 511 -8.50 8.96 -9.11
N VAL A 512 -8.10 8.06 -8.19
CA VAL A 512 -6.75 8.05 -7.61
C VAL A 512 -5.90 6.90 -8.18
N LYS A 513 -6.34 5.65 -8.07
CA LYS A 513 -5.54 4.47 -8.46
C LYS A 513 -5.61 4.10 -9.93
N GLN A 514 -6.78 4.26 -10.56
CA GLN A 514 -6.97 3.95 -11.99
C GLN A 514 -6.77 5.20 -12.86
N ASN A 515 -6.16 6.25 -12.31
CA ASN A 515 -5.84 7.46 -13.01
C ASN A 515 -4.37 7.42 -13.43
N MET A 516 -4.14 7.46 -14.76
CA MET A 516 -2.78 7.44 -15.29
C MET A 516 -2.01 8.69 -14.88
N ASN A 517 -2.67 9.83 -14.70
CA ASN A 517 -2.02 11.06 -14.27
C ASN A 517 -1.35 10.87 -12.91
N THR A 518 -2.07 10.22 -11.97
CA THR A 518 -1.53 9.84 -10.66
C THR A 518 -0.33 8.90 -10.76
N ALA A 519 -0.39 7.91 -11.66
CA ALA A 519 0.73 7.00 -11.88
C ALA A 519 1.97 7.75 -12.43
N ILE A 520 1.77 8.58 -13.46
CA ILE A 520 2.85 9.39 -14.06
C ILE A 520 3.48 10.33 -13.02
N ALA A 521 2.65 11.02 -12.24
CA ALA A 521 3.08 11.89 -11.15
C ALA A 521 3.89 11.14 -10.08
N ALA A 522 3.47 9.93 -9.71
CA ALA A 522 4.21 9.10 -8.76
C ALA A 522 5.60 8.72 -9.29
N PHE A 523 5.73 8.33 -10.56
CA PHE A 523 7.05 8.05 -11.16
C PHE A 523 7.92 9.29 -11.27
N PHE A 524 7.32 10.43 -11.65
CA PHE A 524 8.02 11.69 -11.71
C PHE A 524 8.56 12.09 -10.33
N THR A 525 7.74 11.95 -9.29
CA THR A 525 8.14 12.19 -7.90
C THR A 525 9.32 11.32 -7.49
N ILE A 526 9.26 10.00 -7.74
CA ILE A 526 10.36 9.07 -7.44
C ILE A 526 11.63 9.45 -8.22
N PHE A 527 11.49 9.81 -9.50
CA PHE A 527 12.61 10.24 -10.34
C PHE A 527 13.26 11.52 -9.79
N VAL A 528 12.48 12.53 -9.41
CA VAL A 528 13.00 13.79 -8.83
C VAL A 528 13.69 13.53 -7.49
N ILE A 529 13.17 12.63 -6.67
CA ILE A 529 13.83 12.22 -5.42
C ILE A 529 15.17 11.54 -5.71
N ALA A 530 15.20 10.57 -6.63
CA ALA A 530 16.42 9.89 -7.03
C ALA A 530 17.46 10.86 -7.60
N LEU A 531 17.02 11.82 -8.41
CA LEU A 531 17.86 12.89 -8.95
C LEU A 531 18.38 13.80 -7.83
N ALA A 532 17.56 14.22 -6.87
CA ALA A 532 17.97 15.04 -5.74
C ALA A 532 19.03 14.32 -4.87
N VAL A 533 18.83 13.02 -4.63
CA VAL A 533 19.80 12.18 -3.92
C VAL A 533 21.11 12.04 -4.73
N ALA A 534 21.02 11.79 -6.04
CA ALA A 534 22.22 11.69 -6.87
C ALA A 534 23.00 13.02 -6.93
N LEU A 535 22.32 14.14 -7.08
CA LEU A 535 22.95 15.47 -7.10
C LEU A 535 23.61 15.80 -5.76
N THR A 536 22.98 15.47 -4.64
CA THR A 536 23.57 15.68 -3.30
C THR A 536 24.76 14.77 -3.04
N ILE A 537 24.78 13.54 -3.55
CA ILE A 537 25.92 12.63 -3.31
C ILE A 537 27.11 12.93 -4.23
N PHE A 538 26.84 13.19 -5.51
CA PHE A 538 27.88 13.17 -6.55
C PHE A 538 28.28 14.54 -7.11
N VAL A 539 27.42 15.57 -7.01
CA VAL A 539 27.60 16.83 -7.75
C VAL A 539 27.82 18.02 -6.82
N LEU A 540 26.98 18.16 -5.80
CA LEU A 540 27.00 19.33 -4.92
C LEU A 540 28.24 19.33 -4.02
N PRO A 541 28.77 20.51 -3.66
CA PRO A 541 29.76 20.59 -2.61
C PRO A 541 29.14 20.03 -1.32
N LYS A 542 29.89 19.16 -0.64
CA LYS A 542 29.48 18.43 0.57
C LYS A 542 29.50 19.35 1.81
N SER A 543 28.86 20.51 1.68
CA SER A 543 28.78 21.61 2.62
C SER A 543 27.37 22.21 2.60
N TYR A 544 27.03 23.02 3.60
CA TYR A 544 25.70 23.65 3.64
C TYR A 544 25.43 24.56 2.43
N ALA A 545 26.47 25.18 1.88
CA ALA A 545 26.38 25.98 0.67
C ALA A 545 25.83 25.17 -0.51
N GLY A 546 26.17 23.88 -0.60
CA GLY A 546 25.63 22.98 -1.63
C GLY A 546 24.12 22.81 -1.53
N ILE A 547 23.59 22.64 -0.31
CA ILE A 547 22.15 22.52 -0.07
C ILE A 547 21.44 23.85 -0.38
N ILE A 548 22.03 24.99 -0.01
CA ILE A 548 21.46 26.31 -0.28
C ILE A 548 21.42 26.60 -1.79
N ILE A 549 22.50 26.33 -2.51
CA ILE A 549 22.56 26.49 -3.98
C ILE A 549 21.51 25.61 -4.64
N PHE A 550 21.44 24.33 -4.25
CA PHE A 550 20.44 23.40 -4.75
C PHE A 550 19.02 23.91 -4.53
N SER A 551 18.73 24.37 -3.30
CA SER A 551 17.43 24.93 -2.95
C SER A 551 17.12 26.19 -3.77
N ALA A 552 18.10 27.08 -3.96
CA ALA A 552 17.94 28.29 -4.75
C ALA A 552 17.60 27.98 -6.22
N VAL A 553 18.27 26.99 -6.83
CA VAL A 553 17.96 26.52 -8.18
C VAL A 553 16.51 26.02 -8.26
N PHE A 554 16.08 25.20 -7.29
CA PHE A 554 14.71 24.70 -7.26
C PHE A 554 13.66 25.78 -6.96
N VAL A 555 14.01 26.83 -6.21
CA VAL A 555 13.14 28.00 -6.03
C VAL A 555 12.93 28.74 -7.35
N VAL A 556 13.99 28.94 -8.15
CA VAL A 556 13.86 29.56 -9.47
C VAL A 556 12.99 28.71 -10.40
N ILE A 557 13.23 27.40 -10.45
CA ILE A 557 12.41 26.45 -11.22
C ILE A 557 10.95 26.52 -10.77
N SER A 558 10.71 26.51 -9.46
CA SER A 558 9.37 26.59 -8.87
C SER A 558 8.65 27.89 -9.20
N ALA A 559 9.36 29.02 -9.22
CA ALA A 559 8.79 30.31 -9.58
C ALA A 559 8.38 30.36 -11.06
N LEU A 560 9.22 29.82 -11.95
CA LEU A 560 8.91 29.69 -13.38
C LEU A 560 7.71 28.75 -13.61
N LEU A 561 7.70 27.59 -12.96
CA LEU A 561 6.59 26.64 -13.04
C LEU A 561 5.29 27.23 -12.48
N GLY A 562 5.34 27.93 -11.35
CA GLY A 562 4.15 28.52 -10.73
C GLY A 562 3.53 29.63 -11.57
N THR A 563 4.35 30.52 -12.13
CA THR A 563 3.87 31.59 -13.03
C THR A 563 3.27 31.01 -14.32
N ALA A 564 3.88 29.98 -14.90
CA ALA A 564 3.32 29.27 -16.04
C ALA A 564 2.01 28.53 -15.67
N TYR A 565 1.98 27.88 -14.51
CA TYR A 565 0.86 27.05 -14.07
C TYR A 565 -0.39 27.87 -13.83
N PHE A 566 -0.33 28.97 -13.09
CA PHE A 566 -1.52 29.75 -12.78
C PHE A 566 -2.14 30.37 -14.04
N LYS A 567 -1.31 30.83 -14.99
CA LYS A 567 -1.79 31.30 -16.31
C LYS A 567 -2.46 30.18 -17.11
N TYR A 568 -1.85 29.00 -17.13
CA TYR A 568 -2.37 27.83 -17.82
C TYR A 568 -3.69 27.33 -17.20
N ALA A 569 -3.73 27.18 -15.88
CA ALA A 569 -4.87 26.66 -15.13
C ALA A 569 -6.09 27.56 -15.27
N GLU A 570 -5.94 28.87 -15.24
CA GLU A 570 -7.06 29.81 -15.40
C GLU A 570 -7.79 29.63 -16.73
N LYS A 571 -7.03 29.50 -17.82
CA LYS A 571 -7.58 29.23 -19.15
C LYS A 571 -8.18 27.83 -19.22
N ARG A 572 -7.41 26.82 -18.81
CA ARG A 572 -7.79 25.41 -18.98
C ARG A 572 -9.00 25.01 -18.14
N ILE A 573 -9.13 25.50 -16.91
CA ILE A 573 -10.30 25.23 -16.04
C ILE A 573 -11.58 25.82 -16.64
N THR A 574 -11.48 26.92 -17.39
CA THR A 574 -12.62 27.49 -18.11
C THR A 574 -13.07 26.56 -19.23
N ASP A 575 -12.12 25.95 -19.96
CA ASP A 575 -12.36 25.08 -21.11
C ASP A 575 -12.84 23.65 -20.76
N ILE A 576 -12.45 23.13 -19.60
CA ILE A 576 -12.85 21.79 -19.08
C ILE A 576 -14.29 21.82 -18.61
#